data_AF-A0A161M343-F1
#
_entry.id   AF-A0A161M343-F1
#
_cell.length_a   1.000
_cell.length_b   1.000
_cell.length_c   1.000
_cell.angle_alpha   90.00
_cell.angle_beta   90.00
_cell.angle_gamma   90.00
#
_symmetry.space_group_name_H-M   'P 1'
#
loop_
_entity.id
_entity.type
_entity.pdbx_description
1 polymer ?
#
loop_
_entity_poly.entity_id
_entity_poly.type
_entity_poly.pdbx_seq_one_letter_code
_entity_poly.pdbx_strand_id
1 'polypeptide(L)'
;MSHTKEETFDGMLMTIAQQHEGGVPEFLDTFFGFLARKTDFYTGGAPGAAKNMLLDKFNKHEERAMKEHEKKVAASKEAEMKRKARLAARRKRRSHVLKKEKSKELTDEEAVKL
;
A
#
# COMPACT_ATOMS: atom_id res chain seq x y z
N MET A 1 -13.66 18.44 4.73
CA MET A 1 -12.67 17.35 4.88
C MET A 1 -12.29 17.30 6.34
N SER A 2 -12.40 16.15 7.00
CA SER A 2 -12.02 16.04 8.42
C SER A 2 -10.50 15.99 8.47
N HIS A 3 -9.85 17.10 8.79
CA HIS A 3 -8.44 17.06 9.17
C HIS A 3 -8.36 16.39 10.53
N THR A 4 -7.84 15.17 10.55
CA THR A 4 -7.41 14.56 11.80
C THR A 4 -6.27 15.39 12.37
N LYS A 5 -6.22 15.56 13.71
CA LYS A 5 -5.16 16.33 14.39
C LYS A 5 -3.75 15.90 13.97
N GLU A 6 -3.59 14.64 13.55
CA GLU A 6 -2.34 14.07 13.03
C GLU A 6 -1.85 14.82 11.78
N GLU A 7 -2.73 15.09 10.80
CA GLU A 7 -2.38 15.73 9.52
C GLU A 7 -1.99 17.21 9.68
N THR A 8 -2.32 17.82 10.82
CA THR A 8 -2.07 19.25 11.06
C THR A 8 -0.57 19.57 11.13
N PHE A 9 0.23 18.62 11.59
CA PHE A 9 1.67 18.81 11.78
C PHE A 9 2.53 18.19 10.68
N ASP A 10 1.92 17.45 9.73
CA ASP A 10 2.65 16.73 8.67
C ASP A 10 3.55 17.67 7.86
N GLY A 11 3.05 18.86 7.49
CA GLY A 11 3.85 19.82 6.73
C GLY A 11 5.12 20.26 7.48
N MET A 12 5.00 20.52 8.78
CA MET A 12 6.14 20.91 9.62
C MET A 12 7.13 19.75 9.80
N LEU A 13 6.62 18.55 10.07
CA LEU A 13 7.46 17.35 10.20
C LEU A 13 8.19 17.02 8.89
N MET A 14 7.53 17.18 7.75
CA MET A 14 8.13 16.99 6.44
C MET A 14 9.24 18.00 6.16
N THR A 15 9.04 19.29 6.48
CA THR A 15 10.11 20.29 6.34
C THR A 15 11.33 19.93 7.17
N ILE A 16 11.14 19.51 8.41
CA ILE A 16 12.25 19.10 9.28
C ILE A 16 12.93 17.85 8.71
N ALA A 17 12.17 16.83 8.30
CA ALA A 17 12.73 15.59 7.75
C ALA A 17 13.54 15.82 6.46
N GLN A 18 13.09 16.72 5.58
CA GLN A 18 13.78 17.06 4.33
C GLN A 18 15.13 17.77 4.55
N GLN A 19 15.32 18.43 5.70
CA GLN A 19 16.57 19.09 6.04
C GLN A 19 17.66 18.13 6.53
N HIS A 20 17.31 16.88 6.85
CA HIS A 20 18.28 15.87 7.31
C HIS A 20 18.76 15.05 6.10
N GLU A 21 20.00 15.29 5.67
CA GLU A 21 20.62 14.59 4.52
C GLU A 21 20.79 13.08 4.79
N GLY A 22 20.99 12.70 6.05
CA GLY A 22 21.04 11.30 6.52
C GLY A 22 19.66 10.64 6.65
N GLY A 23 18.58 11.34 6.31
CA GLY A 23 17.22 10.82 6.28
C GLY A 23 16.64 10.53 7.68
N VAL A 24 15.79 9.50 7.76
CA VAL A 24 15.01 9.18 8.98
C VAL A 24 15.88 8.90 10.21
N PRO A 25 17.01 8.17 10.14
CA PRO A 25 17.85 7.93 11.32
C PRO A 25 18.38 9.23 11.95
N GLU A 26 18.85 10.17 11.14
CA GLU A 26 19.37 11.46 11.61
C GLU A 26 18.25 12.35 12.17
N PHE A 27 17.10 12.37 11.50
CA PHE A 27 15.90 13.04 12.01
C PHE A 27 15.50 12.53 13.41
N LEU A 28 15.52 11.20 13.60
CA LEU A 28 15.21 10.60 14.91
C LEU A 28 16.24 10.98 15.98
N ASP A 29 17.52 11.03 15.63
CA ASP A 29 18.57 11.46 16.57
C ASP A 29 18.36 12.92 17.01
N THR A 30 18.07 13.81 16.08
CA THR A 30 17.71 15.21 16.37
C THR A 30 16.48 15.29 17.27
N PHE A 31 15.43 14.51 16.98
CA PHE A 31 14.20 14.49 17.77
C PHE A 31 14.43 13.99 19.20
N PHE A 32 15.16 12.89 19.38
CA PHE A 32 15.50 12.38 20.71
C PHE A 32 16.42 13.34 21.47
N GLY A 33 17.37 13.98 20.79
CA GLY A 33 18.19 15.04 21.35
C GLY A 33 17.37 16.25 21.81
N PHE A 34 16.33 16.63 21.07
CA PHE A 34 15.39 17.68 21.49
C PHE A 34 14.67 17.30 22.78
N LEU A 35 14.12 16.09 22.86
CA LEU A 35 13.46 15.60 24.07
C LEU A 35 14.40 15.64 25.27
N ALA A 36 15.66 15.23 25.10
CA ALA A 36 16.66 15.25 26.18
C ALA A 36 16.97 16.66 26.70
N ARG A 37 16.95 17.68 25.82
CA ARG A 37 17.33 19.07 26.17
C ARG A 37 16.17 19.95 26.61
N LYS A 38 14.95 19.66 26.13
CA LYS A 38 13.79 20.56 26.27
C LYS A 38 12.65 19.99 27.09
N THR A 39 12.76 18.74 27.51
CA THR A 39 11.74 18.06 28.30
C THR A 39 12.40 17.22 29.39
N ASP A 40 11.60 16.77 30.34
CA ASP A 40 11.98 15.78 31.36
C ASP A 40 11.77 14.34 30.87
N PHE A 41 11.65 14.11 29.56
CA PHE A 41 11.25 12.82 28.99
C PHE A 41 12.03 11.61 29.52
N TYR A 42 13.35 11.74 29.75
CA TYR A 42 14.20 10.65 30.22
C TYR A 42 14.32 10.56 31.76
N THR A 43 13.98 11.62 32.49
CA THR A 43 14.25 11.74 33.93
C THR A 43 13.01 11.98 34.80
N GLY A 44 11.88 12.39 34.20
CA GLY A 44 10.63 12.71 34.89
C GLY A 44 9.78 11.48 35.25
N GLY A 45 10.14 10.29 34.73
CA GLY A 45 9.44 9.04 35.00
C GLY A 45 10.28 8.02 35.77
N ALA A 46 9.65 6.91 36.14
CA ALA A 46 10.37 5.77 36.70
C ALA A 46 11.39 5.20 35.69
N PRO A 47 12.47 4.53 36.15
CA PRO A 47 13.44 3.90 35.27
C PRO A 47 12.76 3.01 34.21
N GLY A 48 13.04 3.28 32.93
CA GLY A 48 12.45 2.55 31.80
C GLY A 48 11.09 3.05 31.30
N ALA A 49 10.42 3.98 32.01
CA ALA A 49 9.10 4.49 31.61
C ALA A 49 9.12 5.14 30.22
N ALA A 50 10.15 5.93 29.91
CA ALA A 50 10.33 6.58 28.61
C ALA A 50 10.45 5.58 27.46
N LYS A 51 11.21 4.49 27.69
CA LYS A 51 11.40 3.42 26.70
C LYS A 51 10.10 2.66 26.44
N ASN A 52 9.38 2.30 27.51
CA ASN A 52 8.10 1.61 27.38
C ASN A 52 7.09 2.49 26.63
N MET A 53 7.02 3.78 26.96
CA MET A 53 6.16 4.73 26.26
C MET A 53 6.46 4.79 24.76
N LEU A 54 7.74 4.83 24.36
CA LEU A 54 8.13 4.82 22.94
C LEU A 54 7.70 3.54 22.24
N LEU A 55 7.96 2.39 22.85
CA LEU A 55 7.59 1.09 22.29
C LEU A 55 6.08 0.97 22.13
N ASP A 56 5.30 1.41 23.11
CA ASP A 56 3.83 1.38 23.04
C ASP A 56 3.29 2.23 21.88
N LYS A 57 3.84 3.44 21.69
CA LYS A 57 3.45 4.29 20.55
C LYS A 57 3.91 3.69 19.23
N PHE A 58 5.15 3.21 19.15
CA PHE A 58 5.69 2.55 17.95
C PHE A 58 4.81 1.38 17.53
N ASN A 59 4.55 0.44 18.44
CA ASN A 59 3.75 -0.77 18.17
C ASN A 59 2.34 -0.42 17.66
N LYS A 60 1.69 0.59 18.25
CA LYS A 60 0.37 1.06 17.80
C LYS A 60 0.38 1.51 16.34
N HIS A 61 1.40 2.27 15.93
CA HIS A 61 1.50 2.77 14.56
C HIS A 61 1.98 1.68 13.59
N GLU A 62 2.90 0.81 14.02
CA GLU A 62 3.37 -0.34 13.25
C GLU A 62 2.22 -1.28 12.91
N GLU A 63 1.40 -1.67 13.89
CA GLU A 63 0.26 -2.57 13.68
C GLU A 63 -0.73 -2.00 12.65
N ARG A 64 -1.01 -0.70 12.74
CA ARG A 64 -1.89 -0.01 11.77
C ARG A 64 -1.28 -0.02 10.38
N ALA A 65 -0.01 0.38 10.25
CA ALA A 65 0.68 0.47 8.97
C ALA A 65 0.79 -0.90 8.28
N MET A 66 1.12 -1.95 9.04
CA MET A 66 1.21 -3.31 8.54
C MET A 66 -0.15 -3.84 8.06
N LYS A 67 -1.22 -3.62 8.83
CA LYS A 67 -2.58 -3.97 8.41
C LYS A 67 -3.01 -3.26 7.12
N GLU A 68 -2.68 -1.97 6.98
CA GLU A 68 -2.99 -1.21 5.77
C GLU A 68 -2.16 -1.71 4.57
N HIS A 69 -0.89 -2.04 4.79
CA HIS A 69 -0.02 -2.62 3.77
C HIS A 69 -0.56 -3.98 3.28
N GLU A 70 -0.88 -4.89 4.19
CA GLU A 70 -1.43 -6.21 3.88
C GLU A 70 -2.73 -6.12 3.06
N LYS A 71 -3.65 -5.23 3.46
CA LYS A 71 -4.89 -4.96 2.71
C LYS A 71 -4.59 -4.49 1.29
N LYS A 72 -3.63 -3.56 1.13
CA LYS A 72 -3.24 -3.04 -0.19
C LYS A 72 -2.63 -4.13 -1.08
N VAL A 73 -1.79 -5.00 -0.50
CA VAL A 73 -1.20 -6.13 -1.21
C VAL A 73 -2.27 -7.15 -1.62
N ALA A 74 -3.19 -7.49 -0.72
CA ALA A 74 -4.29 -8.42 -1.01
C ALA A 74 -5.21 -7.88 -2.12
N ALA A 75 -5.61 -6.61 -2.04
CA ALA A 75 -6.43 -5.97 -3.06
C ALA A 75 -5.74 -5.93 -4.44
N SER A 76 -4.44 -5.66 -4.46
CA SER A 76 -3.64 -5.70 -5.71
C SER A 76 -3.63 -7.08 -6.34
N LYS A 77 -3.40 -8.14 -5.53
CA LYS A 77 -3.42 -9.54 -6.00
C LYS A 77 -4.79 -9.94 -6.54
N GLU A 78 -5.88 -9.57 -5.85
CA GLU A 78 -7.23 -9.87 -6.31
C GLU A 78 -7.57 -9.16 -7.64
N ALA A 79 -7.20 -7.88 -7.76
CA ALA A 79 -7.37 -7.12 -8.98
C ALA A 79 -6.60 -7.73 -10.16
N GLU A 80 -5.37 -8.18 -9.92
CA GLU A 80 -4.56 -8.86 -10.93
C GLU A 80 -5.19 -10.18 -11.38
N MET A 81 -5.66 -11.01 -10.44
CA MET A 81 -6.35 -12.28 -10.76
C MET A 81 -7.62 -12.04 -11.57
N LYS A 82 -8.46 -11.08 -11.17
CA LYS A 82 -9.67 -10.71 -11.94
C LYS A 82 -9.31 -10.22 -13.35
N ARG A 83 -8.25 -9.44 -13.50
CA ARG A 83 -7.77 -8.98 -14.81
C ARG A 83 -7.33 -10.14 -15.70
N LYS A 84 -6.54 -11.08 -15.15
CA LYS A 84 -6.09 -12.28 -15.87
C LYS A 84 -7.28 -13.17 -16.28
N ALA A 85 -8.23 -13.41 -15.38
CA ALA A 85 -9.43 -14.19 -15.66
C ALA A 85 -10.29 -13.56 -16.78
N ARG A 86 -10.51 -12.25 -16.74
CA ARG A 86 -11.28 -11.52 -17.77
C ARG A 86 -10.61 -11.59 -19.15
N LEU A 87 -9.28 -11.46 -19.19
CA LEU A 87 -8.51 -11.59 -20.43
C LEU A 87 -8.57 -13.00 -21.00
N ALA A 88 -8.45 -14.03 -20.16
CA ALA A 88 -8.57 -15.42 -20.57
C ALA A 88 -9.99 -15.75 -21.09
N ALA A 89 -11.03 -15.29 -20.41
CA ALA A 89 -12.42 -15.46 -20.85
C ALA A 89 -12.68 -14.76 -22.19
N ARG A 90 -12.15 -13.54 -22.39
CA ARG A 90 -12.26 -12.80 -23.66
C ARG A 90 -11.56 -13.54 -24.80
N ARG A 91 -10.36 -14.10 -24.55
CA ARG A 91 -9.63 -14.92 -25.54
C ARG A 91 -10.40 -16.18 -25.92
N LYS A 92 -10.94 -16.91 -24.95
CA LYS A 92 -11.76 -18.12 -25.20
C LYS A 92 -13.00 -17.78 -26.02
N ARG A 93 -13.76 -16.74 -25.65
CA ARG A 93 -14.94 -16.29 -26.42
C ARG A 93 -14.58 -15.93 -27.86
N ARG A 94 -13.52 -15.15 -28.07
CA ARG A 94 -13.06 -14.80 -29.43
C ARG A 94 -12.67 -16.03 -30.25
N SER A 95 -11.98 -17.00 -29.64
CA SER A 95 -11.63 -18.25 -30.34
C SER A 95 -12.84 -19.11 -30.70
N HIS A 96 -13.89 -19.11 -29.88
CA HIS A 96 -15.11 -19.86 -30.15
C HIS A 96 -15.96 -19.21 -31.26
N VAL A 97 -16.01 -17.87 -31.30
CA VAL A 97 -16.67 -17.13 -32.39
C VAL A 97 -15.96 -17.39 -33.72
N LEU A 98 -14.64 -17.24 -33.76
CA LEU A 98 -13.84 -17.50 -34.97
C LEU A 98 -13.96 -18.94 -35.48
N LYS A 99 -14.00 -19.93 -34.57
CA LYS A 99 -14.24 -21.33 -34.96
C LYS A 99 -15.64 -21.55 -35.53
N LYS A 100 -16.66 -20.93 -34.93
CA LYS A 100 -18.05 -21.05 -35.38
C LYS A 100 -18.29 -20.38 -36.74
N GLU A 101 -17.66 -19.23 -36.99
CA GLU A 101 -17.69 -18.53 -38.28
C GLU A 101 -17.01 -19.36 -39.37
N LYS A 102 -15.81 -19.89 -39.09
CA LYS A 102 -15.08 -20.75 -40.03
C LYS A 102 -15.81 -22.06 -40.36
N SER A 103 -16.48 -22.67 -39.38
CA SER A 103 -17.33 -23.84 -39.63
C SER A 103 -18.52 -23.51 -40.52
N LYS A 104 -19.15 -22.33 -40.36
CA LYS A 104 -20.30 -21.91 -41.20
C LYS A 104 -19.90 -21.69 -42.66
N GLU A 105 -18.78 -21.00 -42.91
CA GLU A 105 -18.29 -20.75 -44.27
C GLU A 105 -18.00 -22.04 -45.05
N LEU A 106 -17.42 -23.05 -44.39
CA LEU A 106 -17.18 -24.37 -45.00
C LEU A 106 -18.46 -25.16 -45.30
N THR A 107 -19.52 -24.96 -44.51
CA THR A 107 -20.79 -25.69 -44.72
C THR A 107 -21.59 -25.08 -45.87
N ASP A 108 -21.54 -23.77 -46.04
CA ASP A 108 -22.21 -23.06 -47.13
C ASP A 108 -21.49 -23.29 -48.48
N GLU A 109 -20.17 -23.45 -48.50
CA GLU A 109 -19.43 -23.79 -49.74
C GLU A 109 -19.63 -25.25 -50.21
N GLU A 110 -19.86 -26.21 -49.30
CA GLU A 110 -20.18 -27.59 -49.68
C GLU A 110 -21.62 -27.75 -50.23
N ALA A 111 -22.55 -26.88 -49.82
CA ALA A 111 -23.94 -26.91 -50.28
C ALA A 111 -24.15 -26.37 -51.71
N VAL A 112 -23.19 -25.64 -52.26
CA VAL A 112 -23.27 -25.05 -53.63
C VAL A 112 -22.79 -26.02 -54.72
N LYS A 113 -22.28 -27.21 -54.35
CA LYS A 113 -21.74 -28.21 -55.29
C LYS A 113 -22.66 -29.41 -55.60
N LEU A 114 -23.94 -29.36 -55.22
CA LEU A 114 -24.94 -30.40 -55.51
C LEU A 114 -25.98 -29.91 -56.51
#